data_AF-A0A9X7J0E9-F1
#
_entry.id   AF-A0A9X7J0E9-F1
#
_cell.length_a   1.000
_cell.length_b   1.000
_cell.length_c   1.000
_cell.angle_alpha   90.00
_cell.angle_beta   90.00
_cell.angle_gamma   90.00
#
_symmetry.space_group_name_H-M   'P 1'
#
loop_
_entity.id
_entity.type
_entity.pdbx_description
1 polymer ?
#
loop_
_entity_poly.entity_id
_entity_poly.type
_entity_poly.pdbx_seq_one_letter_code
_entity_poly.pdbx_strand_id
1 'polypeptide(L)'
;MGELIEKQIERYETLLREMWTASAKYLGTFSANLLVERVVWEVSQEYREMELLQYNEEGISCAGISASLRKNPDLPANDMFAKFILRYLEILARLLGHEKTEKIAKKLDEEFGRIPFDCKGE
;
A
#
# COMPACT_ATOMS: atom_id res chain seq x y z
N MET A 1 -12.90 16.08 -12.51
CA MET A 1 -12.38 15.65 -11.19
C MET A 1 -12.51 14.15 -10.98
N GLY A 2 -13.69 13.53 -11.18
CA GLY A 2 -13.87 12.07 -11.01
C GLY A 2 -12.91 11.19 -11.82
N GLU A 3 -12.67 11.51 -13.10
CA GLU A 3 -11.79 10.72 -13.97
C GLU A 3 -10.29 10.77 -13.56
N LEU A 4 -9.86 11.85 -12.89
CA LEU A 4 -8.49 11.96 -12.36
C LEU A 4 -8.32 11.10 -11.11
N ILE A 5 -9.33 11.08 -10.24
CA ILE A 5 -9.37 10.27 -9.02
C ILE A 5 -9.41 8.78 -9.38
N GLU A 6 -10.17 8.38 -10.40
CA GLU A 6 -10.23 6.99 -10.85
C GLU A 6 -8.88 6.49 -11.38
N LYS A 7 -8.24 7.24 -12.29
CA LYS A 7 -6.90 6.90 -12.81
C LYS A 7 -5.85 6.82 -11.70
N GLN A 8 -6.00 7.63 -10.66
CA GLN A 8 -5.11 7.61 -9.51
C GLN A 8 -5.30 6.34 -8.66
N ILE A 9 -6.54 5.95 -8.38
CA ILE A 9 -6.81 4.72 -7.61
C ILE A 9 -6.41 3.48 -8.42
N GLU A 10 -6.63 3.47 -9.74
CA GLU A 10 -6.18 2.37 -10.61
C GLU A 10 -4.65 2.17 -10.54
N ARG A 11 -3.88 3.26 -10.46
CA ARG A 11 -2.43 3.19 -10.28
C ARG A 11 -2.06 2.55 -8.95
N TYR A 12 -2.71 2.95 -7.86
CA TYR A 12 -2.48 2.35 -6.55
C TYR A 12 -2.91 0.90 -6.50
N GLU A 13 -4.06 0.55 -7.07
CA GLU A 13 -4.53 -0.83 -7.15
C GLU A 13 -3.52 -1.71 -7.90
N THR A 14 -2.99 -1.22 -9.02
CA THR A 14 -1.94 -1.92 -9.78
C THR A 14 -0.71 -2.16 -8.91
N LEU A 15 -0.21 -1.13 -8.23
CA LEU A 15 0.97 -1.24 -7.36
C LEU A 15 0.72 -2.22 -6.20
N LEU A 16 -0.43 -2.13 -5.54
CA LEU A 16 -0.78 -3.03 -4.43
C LEU A 16 -0.91 -4.47 -4.91
N ARG A 17 -1.49 -4.70 -6.10
CA ARG A 17 -1.53 -6.03 -6.73
C ARG A 17 -0.12 -6.55 -6.99
N GLU A 18 0.77 -5.75 -7.54
CA GLU A 18 2.17 -6.17 -7.78
C GLU A 18 2.90 -6.52 -6.48
N MET A 19 2.76 -5.68 -5.45
CA MET A 19 3.33 -5.94 -4.12
C MET A 19 2.78 -7.23 -3.50
N TRP A 20 1.47 -7.43 -3.60
CA TRP A 20 0.83 -8.64 -3.11
C TRP A 20 1.26 -9.87 -3.89
N THR A 21 1.29 -9.83 -5.22
CA THR A 21 1.73 -10.94 -6.07
C THR A 21 3.18 -11.31 -5.78
N ALA A 22 4.06 -10.31 -5.61
CA ALA A 22 5.44 -10.55 -5.21
C ALA A 22 5.50 -11.22 -3.83
N SER A 23 4.76 -10.70 -2.85
CA SER A 23 4.77 -11.26 -1.50
C SER A 23 4.15 -12.66 -1.42
N ALA A 24 3.06 -12.92 -2.15
CA ALA A 24 2.44 -14.23 -2.24
C ALA A 24 3.40 -15.27 -2.87
N LYS A 25 4.19 -14.86 -3.87
CA LYS A 25 5.23 -15.72 -4.47
C LYS A 25 6.31 -16.15 -3.47
N TYR A 26 6.69 -15.29 -2.52
CA TYR A 26 7.78 -15.58 -1.57
C TYR A 26 7.30 -16.11 -0.21
N LEU A 27 6.14 -15.67 0.28
CA LEU A 27 5.61 -15.98 1.60
C LEU A 27 4.45 -17.00 1.55
N GLY A 28 3.88 -17.25 0.38
CA GLY A 28 2.62 -17.95 0.18
C GLY A 28 1.41 -17.02 0.33
N THR A 29 0.32 -17.33 -0.40
CA THR A 29 -0.92 -16.53 -0.45
C THR A 29 -1.50 -16.24 0.93
N PHE A 30 -1.55 -17.26 1.81
CA PHE A 30 -2.08 -17.11 3.16
C PHE A 30 -1.31 -16.07 3.98
N SER A 31 0.02 -16.16 3.98
CA SER A 31 0.90 -15.23 4.70
C SER A 31 0.83 -13.82 4.11
N ALA A 32 0.73 -13.70 2.79
CA ALA A 32 0.57 -12.41 2.11
C ALA A 32 -0.77 -11.74 2.50
N ASN A 33 -1.85 -12.53 2.62
CA ASN A 33 -3.15 -12.02 3.07
C ASN A 33 -3.11 -11.59 4.54
N LEU A 34 -2.43 -12.33 5.43
CA LEU A 34 -2.24 -11.89 6.82
C LEU A 34 -1.44 -10.60 6.93
N LEU A 35 -0.43 -10.42 6.06
CA LEU A 35 0.32 -9.17 5.98
C LEU A 35 -0.58 -8.01 5.55
N VAL A 36 -1.39 -8.19 4.51
CA VAL A 36 -2.38 -7.18 4.07
C VAL A 36 -3.36 -6.88 5.20
N GLU A 37 -3.95 -7.91 5.83
CA GLU A 37 -4.89 -7.75 6.94
C GLU A 37 -4.28 -6.94 8.08
N ARG A 38 -3.01 -7.21 8.44
CA ARG A 38 -2.32 -6.46 9.47
C ARG A 38 -2.15 -4.99 9.09
N VAL A 39 -1.76 -4.70 7.86
CA VAL A 39 -1.59 -3.33 7.37
C VAL A 39 -2.93 -2.60 7.28
N VAL A 40 -3.98 -3.25 6.77
CA VAL A 40 -5.34 -2.70 6.75
C VAL A 40 -5.76 -2.30 8.17
N TRP A 41 -5.57 -3.19 9.15
CA TRP A 41 -5.91 -2.90 10.54
C TRP A 41 -5.12 -1.72 11.14
N GLU A 42 -3.81 -1.61 10.85
CA GLU A 42 -2.99 -0.50 11.34
C GLU A 42 -3.39 0.84 10.71
N VAL A 43 -3.62 0.86 9.40
CA VAL A 43 -3.94 2.08 8.66
C VAL A 43 -5.39 2.50 8.90
N SER A 44 -6.31 1.56 9.13
CA SER A 44 -7.72 1.88 9.40
C SER A 44 -7.95 2.63 10.71
N GLN A 45 -6.97 2.61 11.62
CA GLN A 45 -7.01 3.44 12.83
C GLN A 45 -7.00 4.94 12.52
N GLU A 46 -6.47 5.33 11.37
CA GLU A 46 -6.39 6.72 10.90
C GLU A 46 -7.29 6.97 9.67
N TYR A 47 -7.38 5.98 8.78
CA TYR A 47 -8.14 6.06 7.53
C TYR A 47 -9.12 4.89 7.42
N ARG A 48 -10.33 5.09 7.93
CA ARG A 48 -11.35 4.05 8.01
C ARG A 48 -11.70 3.42 6.66
N GLU A 49 -11.59 4.18 5.57
CA GLU A 49 -11.82 3.70 4.21
C GLU A 49 -10.91 2.54 3.81
N MET A 50 -9.76 2.36 4.45
CA MET A 50 -8.88 1.22 4.21
C MET A 50 -9.55 -0.12 4.53
N GLU A 51 -10.56 -0.15 5.42
CA GLU A 51 -11.39 -1.34 5.67
C GLU A 51 -12.17 -1.82 4.42
N LEU A 52 -12.30 -0.95 3.41
CA LEU A 52 -12.96 -1.28 2.13
C LEU A 52 -12.01 -1.92 1.12
N LEU A 53 -10.71 -2.05 1.45
CA LEU A 53 -9.76 -2.77 0.62
C LEU A 53 -10.15 -4.26 0.57
N GLN A 54 -10.37 -4.77 -0.64
CA GLN A 54 -10.67 -6.18 -0.84
C GLN A 54 -9.39 -6.93 -1.12
N TYR A 55 -9.21 -8.07 -0.46
CA TYR A 55 -8.08 -8.97 -0.69
C TYR A 55 -8.51 -10.42 -0.50
N ASN A 56 -8.11 -11.29 -1.42
CA ASN A 56 -8.43 -12.72 -1.39
C ASN A 56 -7.32 -13.52 -2.09
N GLU A 57 -7.60 -14.77 -2.48
CA GLU A 57 -6.63 -15.62 -3.19
C GLU A 57 -6.31 -15.14 -4.62
N GLU A 58 -7.13 -14.26 -5.19
CA GLU A 58 -6.99 -13.70 -6.53
C GLU A 58 -6.24 -12.35 -6.54
N GLY A 59 -6.00 -11.76 -5.36
CA GLY A 59 -5.21 -10.53 -5.21
C GLY A 59 -5.95 -9.42 -4.47
N ILE A 60 -5.65 -8.17 -4.83
CA ILE A 60 -6.16 -6.95 -4.17
C ILE A 60 -7.06 -6.15 -5.13
N SER A 61 -8.14 -5.56 -4.59
CA SER A 61 -9.05 -4.66 -5.29
C SER A 61 -9.36 -3.41 -4.45
N CYS A 62 -9.32 -2.24 -5.09
CA CYS A 62 -9.65 -0.96 -4.47
C CYS A 62 -11.09 -0.51 -4.78
N ALA A 63 -11.92 -1.36 -5.37
CA ALA A 63 -13.27 -1.00 -5.83
C ALA A 63 -14.14 -0.35 -4.73
N GLY A 64 -14.06 -0.86 -3.49
CA GLY A 64 -14.76 -0.29 -2.34
C GLY A 64 -14.28 1.12 -1.97
N ILE A 65 -12.95 1.32 -1.97
CA ILE A 65 -12.30 2.61 -1.74
C ILE A 65 -12.69 3.61 -2.85
N SER A 66 -12.67 3.19 -4.12
CA SER A 66 -13.11 3.99 -5.27
C SER A 66 -14.56 4.47 -5.13
N ALA A 67 -15.45 3.58 -4.70
CA ALA A 67 -16.84 3.95 -4.45
C ALA A 67 -16.99 4.96 -3.29
N SER A 68 -16.14 4.87 -2.26
CA SER A 68 -16.10 5.83 -1.16
C SER A 68 -15.61 7.21 -1.61
N LEU A 69 -14.49 7.25 -2.35
CA LEU A 69 -13.90 8.49 -2.89
C LEU A 69 -14.83 9.23 -3.86
N ARG A 70 -15.64 8.51 -4.64
CA ARG A 70 -16.68 9.15 -5.47
C ARG A 70 -17.74 9.88 -4.63
N LYS A 71 -18.03 9.41 -3.41
CA LYS A 71 -18.99 10.03 -2.48
C LYS A 71 -18.34 11.14 -1.65
N ASN A 72 -17.05 11.02 -1.36
CA ASN A 72 -16.27 12.01 -0.62
C ASN A 72 -14.91 12.26 -1.31
N PRO A 73 -14.85 13.19 -2.28
CA PRO A 73 -13.64 13.46 -3.05
C PRO A 73 -12.48 14.08 -2.25
N ASP A 74 -12.76 14.63 -1.07
CA ASP A 74 -11.77 15.32 -0.23
C ASP A 74 -10.95 14.35 0.64
N LEU A 75 -11.23 13.04 0.56
CA LEU A 75 -10.43 12.03 1.24
C LEU A 75 -8.97 12.06 0.78
N PRO A 76 -8.00 12.03 1.70
CA PRO A 76 -6.57 12.12 1.38
C PRO A 76 -6.04 10.77 0.85
N ALA A 77 -6.52 10.36 -0.33
CA ALA A 77 -6.21 9.06 -0.93
C ALA A 77 -4.70 8.79 -1.04
N ASN A 78 -3.92 9.80 -1.46
CA ASN A 78 -2.46 9.68 -1.58
C ASN A 78 -1.80 9.33 -0.25
N ASP A 79 -2.14 10.04 0.84
CA ASP A 79 -1.53 9.79 2.15
C ASP A 79 -1.93 8.41 2.67
N MET A 80 -3.21 8.06 2.52
CA MET A 80 -3.75 6.77 2.93
C MET A 80 -3.02 5.61 2.23
N PHE A 81 -2.87 5.65 0.91
CA PHE A 81 -2.15 4.60 0.16
C PHE A 81 -0.64 4.62 0.42
N ALA A 82 -0.03 5.79 0.56
CA ALA A 82 1.40 5.90 0.91
C ALA A 82 1.68 5.26 2.29
N LYS A 83 0.85 5.53 3.30
CA LYS A 83 0.94 4.88 4.62
C LYS A 83 0.75 3.38 4.54
N PHE A 84 -0.20 2.90 3.74
CA PHE A 84 -0.36 1.47 3.52
C PHE A 84 0.94 0.84 3.00
N ILE A 85 1.52 1.40 1.94
CA ILE A 85 2.75 0.88 1.32
C ILE A 85 3.92 0.92 2.31
N LEU A 86 4.09 2.02 3.04
CA LEU A 86 5.14 2.17 4.03
C LEU A 86 5.02 1.14 5.15
N ARG A 87 3.83 0.96 5.73
CA ARG A 87 3.57 -0.05 6.77
C ARG A 87 3.79 -1.47 6.26
N TYR A 88 3.36 -1.75 5.03
CA TYR A 88 3.61 -3.03 4.38
C TYR A 88 5.10 -3.35 4.28
N LEU A 89 5.89 -2.38 3.80
CA LEU A 89 7.34 -2.51 3.67
C LEU A 89 8.03 -2.61 5.04
N GLU A 90 7.59 -1.84 6.04
CA GLU A 90 8.13 -1.90 7.41
C GLU A 90 7.94 -3.29 8.03
N ILE A 91 6.77 -3.91 7.85
CA ILE A 91 6.53 -5.26 8.37
C ILE A 91 7.40 -6.28 7.63
N LEU A 92 7.48 -6.21 6.29
CA LEU A 92 8.37 -7.08 5.52
C LEU A 92 9.83 -6.94 5.95
N ALA A 93 10.31 -5.71 6.14
CA ALA A 93 11.63 -5.42 6.67
C ALA A 93 11.87 -6.09 8.02
N ARG A 94 10.94 -5.95 8.96
CA ARG A 94 11.02 -6.59 10.28
C ARG A 94 11.07 -8.13 10.18
N LEU A 95 10.32 -8.72 9.25
CA LEU A 95 10.36 -10.17 8.99
C LEU A 95 11.70 -10.63 8.40
N LEU A 96 12.36 -9.80 7.59
CA LEU A 96 13.66 -10.11 6.97
C LEU A 96 14.85 -9.91 7.93
N GLY A 97 14.65 -9.19 9.04
CA GLY A 97 15.69 -8.81 9.98
C GLY A 97 16.45 -7.54 9.59
N HIS A 98 17.06 -6.90 10.59
CA HIS A 98 17.68 -5.57 10.46
C HIS A 98 18.76 -5.51 9.37
N GLU A 99 19.68 -6.48 9.33
CA GLU A 99 20.79 -6.48 8.35
C GLU A 99 20.33 -6.56 6.90
N LYS A 100 19.25 -7.30 6.61
CA LYS A 100 18.72 -7.42 5.25
C LYS A 100 17.90 -6.20 4.84
N THR A 101 17.19 -5.61 5.81
CA THR A 101 16.43 -4.37 5.61
C THR A 101 17.32 -3.20 5.22
N GLU A 102 18.46 -3.01 5.90
CA GLU A 102 19.35 -1.88 5.63
C GLU A 102 19.95 -1.93 4.22
N LYS A 103 20.23 -3.15 3.72
CA LYS A 103 20.69 -3.37 2.34
C LYS A 103 19.61 -3.04 1.30
N ILE A 104 18.35 -3.33 1.60
CA ILE A 104 17.21 -3.00 0.73
C ILE A 104 16.96 -1.48 0.76
N ALA A 105 17.00 -0.86 1.94
CA ALA A 105 16.84 0.58 2.09
C ALA A 105 17.91 1.36 1.30
N LYS A 106 19.17 0.95 1.38
CA LYS A 106 20.25 1.56 0.57
C LYS A 106 20.02 1.42 -0.93
N LYS A 107 19.59 0.24 -1.40
CA LYS A 107 19.24 0.03 -2.81
C LYS A 107 18.03 0.85 -3.25
N LEU A 108 17.01 0.98 -2.40
CA LEU A 108 15.86 1.83 -2.70
C LEU A 108 16.26 3.30 -2.76
N ASP A 109 17.14 3.77 -1.89
CA ASP A 109 17.63 5.16 -1.93
C ASP A 109 18.53 5.41 -3.15
N GLU A 110 19.34 4.42 -3.56
CA GLU A 110 20.14 4.48 -4.79
C GLU A 110 19.25 4.54 -6.06
N GLU A 111 18.18 3.75 -6.12
CA GLU A 111 17.26 3.65 -7.27
C GLU A 111 16.19 4.75 -7.29
N PHE A 112 15.68 5.14 -6.13
CA PHE A 112 14.53 6.06 -5.97
C PHE A 112 14.85 7.38 -5.26
N GLY A 113 16.03 7.57 -4.67
CA GLY A 113 16.43 8.83 -4.02
C GLY A 113 16.54 10.04 -4.96
N ARG A 114 16.33 9.83 -6.27
CA ARG A 114 16.15 10.89 -7.28
C ARG A 114 14.69 11.23 -7.60
N ILE A 115 13.73 10.47 -7.07
CA ILE A 115 12.30 10.76 -7.17
C ILE A 115 11.87 11.30 -5.81
N PRO A 116 11.53 12.59 -5.69
CA PRO A 116 11.08 13.13 -4.42
C PRO A 116 9.70 12.56 -4.12
N PHE A 117 9.64 11.54 -3.28
CA PHE A 117 8.46 11.36 -2.42
C PHE A 117 8.52 12.49 -1.39
N ASP A 118 8.17 13.70 -1.83
CA ASP A 118 8.04 14.88 -0.99
C ASP A 118 6.79 14.69 -0.12
N CYS A 119 6.88 13.81 0.87
CA CYS A 119 6.04 13.88 2.07
C CYS A 119 6.62 14.97 2.96
N LYS A 120 6.56 16.23 2.52
CA LYS A 120 6.61 17.35 3.44
C LYS A 120 5.21 17.56 3.98
N GLY A 121 4.99 17.01 5.17
CA GLY A 121 3.99 17.54 6.07
C GLY A 121 4.44 18.93 6.52
N GLU A 122 3.60 19.92 6.26
CA GLU A 122 3.41 21.07 7.15
C GLU A 122 2.13 20.84 7.95
#